data_AF-A0A3D4FRB6-F1
#
_entry.id   AF-A0A3D4FRB6-F1
#
_cell.length_a   1.000
_cell.length_b   1.000
_cell.length_c   1.000
_cell.angle_alpha   90.00
_cell.angle_beta   90.00
_cell.angle_gamma   90.00
#
_symmetry.space_group_name_H-M   'P 1'
#
loop_
_entity.id
_entity.type
_entity.pdbx_description
1 polymer ?
#
loop_
_entity_poly.entity_id
_entity_poly.type
_entity_poly.pdbx_seq_one_letter_code
_entity_poly.pdbx_strand_id
1 'polypeptide(L)'
;MKGRRLDDDGNVLVRFQKGVRGVLHASQVSVGEDNALSIRIYGERKGLEWRQEEPNVLQVKRSNGPVEVWSRGHGYVAEKSPAAARASSLPAGHPEAFHEAFANVYRNAADTIRARLAHSRPDPLALDYPTVDDGLRGMLFIAAVLESAGANRRWTRVPTR
;
A
#
# COMPACT_ATOMS: atom_id res chain seq x y z
N MET A 1 -2.13 13.93 26.45
CA MET A 1 -3.34 14.12 27.28
C MET A 1 -3.27 13.19 28.49
N LYS A 2 -3.64 13.63 29.70
CA LYS A 2 -3.74 12.72 30.86
C LYS A 2 -4.77 11.63 30.56
N GLY A 3 -4.41 10.36 30.77
CA GLY A 3 -5.32 9.21 30.65
C GLY A 3 -5.31 8.45 29.32
N ARG A 4 -4.57 8.89 28.30
CA ARG A 4 -4.45 8.15 27.03
C ARG A 4 -3.41 7.04 27.15
N ARG A 5 -3.83 5.78 26.91
CA ARG A 5 -3.00 4.58 27.07
C ARG A 5 -2.39 4.04 25.77
N LEU A 6 -2.93 4.42 24.63
CA LEU A 6 -2.45 4.03 23.31
C LEU A 6 -1.74 5.21 22.64
N ASP A 7 -0.72 4.90 21.85
CA ASP A 7 -0.01 5.89 21.04
C ASP A 7 -0.94 6.48 19.97
N ASP A 8 -0.88 7.80 19.78
CA ASP A 8 -1.64 8.56 18.79
C ASP A 8 -0.74 9.24 17.74
N ASP A 9 0.58 9.09 17.86
CA ASP A 9 1.59 9.55 16.92
C ASP A 9 2.79 8.58 16.94
N GLY A 10 3.39 8.33 15.78
CA GLY A 10 4.52 7.44 15.64
C GLY A 10 5.39 7.73 14.43
N ASN A 11 6.71 7.70 14.65
CA ASN A 11 7.73 7.81 13.60
C ASN A 11 8.65 6.59 13.68
N VAL A 12 8.67 5.79 12.61
CA VAL A 12 9.43 4.54 12.53
C VAL A 12 10.45 4.64 11.40
N LEU A 13 11.73 4.54 11.74
CA LEU A 13 12.78 4.34 10.75
C LEU A 13 12.86 2.85 10.41
N VAL A 14 12.79 2.52 9.12
CA VAL A 14 12.83 1.14 8.65
C VAL A 14 14.06 0.87 7.79
N ARG A 15 14.65 -0.31 7.98
CA ARG A 15 15.72 -0.85 7.13
C ARG A 15 15.19 -2.12 6.48
N PHE A 16 15.04 -2.07 5.16
CA PHE A 16 14.69 -3.22 4.36
C PHE A 16 15.95 -4.00 3.98
N GLN A 17 15.74 -5.15 3.35
CA GLN A 17 16.83 -5.91 2.74
C GLN A 17 17.52 -5.08 1.64
N LYS A 18 18.75 -5.49 1.30
CA LYS A 18 19.54 -4.86 0.22
C LYS A 18 19.79 -3.36 0.43
N GLY A 19 19.81 -2.90 1.69
CA GLY A 19 20.20 -1.54 2.05
C GLY A 19 19.12 -0.46 1.82
N VAL A 20 17.93 -0.83 1.36
CA VAL A 20 16.82 0.12 1.19
C VAL A 20 16.36 0.62 2.56
N ARG A 21 16.12 1.93 2.67
CA ARG A 21 15.71 2.60 3.90
C ARG A 21 14.38 3.30 3.69
N GLY A 22 13.63 3.49 4.77
CA GLY A 22 12.37 4.20 4.73
C GLY A 22 12.02 4.84 6.05
N VAL A 23 10.96 5.63 6.00
CA VAL A 23 10.31 6.23 7.16
C VAL A 23 8.82 5.92 7.06
N LEU A 24 8.24 5.44 8.14
CA LEU A 24 6.80 5.36 8.33
C LEU A 24 6.42 6.41 9.37
N HIS A 25 5.47 7.26 9.02
CA HIS A 25 4.84 8.21 9.93
C HIS A 25 3.35 7.88 9.97
N ALA A 26 2.80 7.76 11.18
CA ALA A 26 1.38 7.52 11.40
C ALA A 26 0.93 8.37 12.57
N SER A 27 -0.10 9.18 12.38
CA SER A 27 -0.57 10.13 13.39
C SER A 27 -2.08 10.31 13.31
N GLN A 28 -2.71 10.42 14.48
CA GLN A 28 -4.10 10.83 14.67
C GLN A 28 -4.18 12.29 15.15
N VAL A 29 -3.04 12.97 15.27
CA VAL A 29 -2.91 14.33 15.82
C VAL A 29 -2.18 15.29 14.87
N SER A 30 -1.90 14.86 13.64
CA SER A 30 -1.49 15.73 12.54
C SER A 30 -2.67 16.59 12.09
N VAL A 31 -2.79 17.78 12.68
CA VAL A 31 -3.91 18.71 12.46
C VAL A 31 -4.03 19.07 10.99
N GLY A 32 -5.24 18.93 10.44
CA GLY A 32 -5.57 19.26 9.06
C GLY A 32 -5.50 18.08 8.09
N GLU A 33 -5.03 16.92 8.52
CA GLU A 33 -5.04 15.70 7.74
C GLU A 33 -6.35 14.91 7.98
N ASP A 34 -7.06 14.55 6.90
CA ASP A 34 -8.29 13.75 6.98
C ASP A 34 -7.96 12.25 6.92
N ASN A 35 -7.40 11.79 5.80
CA ASN A 35 -6.99 10.39 5.58
C ASN A 35 -5.81 10.30 4.60
N ALA A 36 -4.74 11.05 4.90
CA ALA A 36 -3.59 11.31 4.03
C ALA A 36 -2.60 10.14 3.88
N LEU A 37 -3.10 8.91 3.74
CA LEU A 37 -2.27 7.77 3.37
C LEU A 37 -1.53 8.07 2.06
N SER A 38 -0.21 8.06 2.12
CA SER A 38 0.65 8.28 0.96
C SER A 38 1.80 7.29 0.94
N ILE A 39 2.16 6.84 -0.26
CA ILE A 39 3.29 5.94 -0.49
C ILE A 39 4.23 6.62 -1.49
N ARG A 40 5.50 6.76 -1.10
CA ARG A 40 6.55 7.38 -1.91
C ARG A 40 7.72 6.41 -2.01
N ILE A 41 8.12 6.08 -3.23
CA ILE A 41 9.22 5.17 -3.53
C ILE A 41 10.21 5.92 -4.40
N TYR A 42 11.47 6.01 -3.97
CA TYR A 42 12.54 6.65 -4.73
C TYR A 42 13.60 5.61 -5.08
N GLY A 43 13.72 5.32 -6.37
CA GLY A 43 14.79 4.50 -6.91
C GLY A 43 15.82 5.33 -7.68
N GLU A 44 16.88 4.67 -8.14
CA GLU A 44 17.98 5.30 -8.87
C GLU A 44 17.55 5.99 -10.19
N ARG A 45 16.46 5.51 -10.80
CA ARG A 45 15.98 5.99 -12.11
C ARG A 45 14.73 6.85 -12.04
N LYS A 46 13.83 6.54 -11.11
CA LYS A 46 12.51 7.17 -10.98
C LYS A 46 12.05 7.16 -9.53
N GLY A 47 11.31 8.20 -9.17
CA GLY A 47 10.42 8.23 -8.02
C GLY A 47 8.98 7.94 -8.42
N LEU A 48 8.22 7.35 -7.51
CA LEU A 48 6.78 7.13 -7.61
C LEU A 48 6.12 7.71 -6.35
N GLU A 49 5.00 8.39 -6.52
CA GLU A 49 4.19 8.89 -5.41
C GLU A 49 2.71 8.67 -5.70
N TRP A 50 2.02 8.10 -4.72
CA TRP A 50 0.58 7.87 -4.74
C TRP A 50 -0.03 8.32 -3.42
N ARG A 51 -1.23 8.92 -3.49
CA ARG A 51 -1.99 9.44 -2.35
C ARG A 51 -3.40 8.89 -2.40
N GLN A 52 -3.89 8.38 -1.27
CA GLN A 52 -5.24 7.82 -1.15
C GLN A 52 -6.35 8.84 -1.44
N GLU A 53 -6.16 10.11 -1.10
CA GLU A 53 -7.15 11.17 -1.33
C GLU A 53 -7.22 11.61 -2.80
N GLU A 54 -6.22 11.25 -3.60
CA GLU A 54 -6.18 11.42 -5.05
C GLU A 54 -5.93 10.06 -5.74
N PRO A 55 -6.78 9.04 -5.48
CA PRO A 55 -6.42 7.64 -5.71
C PRO A 55 -6.29 7.26 -7.19
N ASN A 56 -6.86 8.09 -8.07
CA ASN A 56 -6.85 7.89 -9.52
C ASN A 56 -5.55 8.34 -10.20
N VAL A 57 -4.60 8.93 -9.45
CA VAL A 57 -3.37 9.50 -9.99
C VAL A 57 -2.14 8.87 -9.35
N LEU A 58 -1.16 8.52 -10.19
CA LEU A 58 0.20 8.17 -9.81
C LEU A 58 1.16 9.22 -10.37
N GLN A 59 1.94 9.87 -9.51
CA GLN A 59 3.03 10.73 -9.97
C GLN A 59 4.28 9.91 -10.27
N VAL A 60 4.81 10.05 -11.49
CA VAL A 60 6.04 9.39 -11.94
C VAL A 60 7.13 10.44 -12.14
N LYS A 61 8.14 10.42 -11.27
CA LYS A 61 9.18 11.45 -11.18
C LYS A 61 10.48 10.91 -11.81
N ARG A 62 10.82 11.31 -13.03
CA ARG A 62 12.07 10.86 -13.67
C ARG A 62 13.25 11.64 -13.12
N SER A 63 14.42 10.99 -13.04
CA SER A 63 15.64 11.64 -12.55
C SER A 63 16.09 12.82 -13.42
N ASN A 64 15.74 12.80 -14.70
CA ASN A 64 16.19 13.74 -15.72
C ASN A 64 15.05 14.17 -16.66
N GLY A 65 13.84 14.36 -16.14
CA GLY A 65 12.69 14.77 -16.93
C GLY A 65 11.56 15.36 -16.08
N PRO A 66 10.46 15.78 -16.73
CA PRO A 66 9.31 16.31 -16.01
C PRO A 66 8.66 15.23 -15.12
N VAL A 67 7.88 15.68 -14.14
CA VAL A 67 6.97 14.81 -13.42
C VAL A 67 5.81 14.47 -14.36
N GLU A 68 5.56 13.18 -14.55
CA GLU A 68 4.41 12.69 -15.30
C GLU A 68 3.27 12.35 -14.34
N VAL A 69 2.04 12.64 -14.76
CA VAL A 69 0.81 12.29 -14.06
C VAL A 69 0.17 11.13 -14.80
N TRP A 70 0.16 9.96 -14.19
CA TRP A 70 -0.43 8.76 -14.77
C TRP A 70 -1.79 8.52 -14.13
N SER A 71 -2.83 8.51 -14.95
CA SER A 71 -4.22 8.40 -14.50
C SER A 71 -4.76 6.99 -14.71
N ARG A 72 -5.53 6.50 -13.74
CA ARG A 72 -6.24 5.20 -13.77
C ARG A 72 -7.07 5.05 -15.05
N GLY A 73 -7.20 3.82 -15.53
CA GLY A 73 -8.09 3.46 -16.65
C GLY A 73 -7.54 3.77 -18.05
N HIS A 74 -6.40 4.43 -18.16
CA HIS A 74 -5.74 4.66 -19.46
C HIS A 74 -4.95 3.43 -19.93
N GLY A 75 -4.90 3.22 -21.24
CA GLY A 75 -4.16 2.11 -21.88
C GLY A 75 -2.68 2.05 -21.49
N TYR A 76 -2.00 3.19 -21.40
CA TYR A 76 -0.59 3.24 -20.99
C TYR A 76 -0.35 2.74 -19.55
N VAL A 77 -1.36 2.80 -18.67
CA VAL A 77 -1.28 2.20 -17.32
C VAL A 77 -1.52 0.71 -17.41
N ALA A 78 -2.54 0.29 -18.17
CA ALA A 78 -2.87 -1.13 -18.36
C ALA A 78 -1.71 -1.92 -18.99
N GLU A 79 -1.00 -1.33 -19.95
CA GLU A 79 0.21 -1.89 -20.58
C GLU A 79 1.35 -2.10 -19.57
N LYS A 80 1.39 -1.31 -18.50
CA LYS A 80 2.44 -1.39 -17.47
C LYS A 80 2.04 -2.28 -16.31
N SER A 81 0.75 -2.40 -16.03
CA SER A 81 0.22 -3.21 -14.95
C SER A 81 -1.13 -3.84 -15.35
N PRO A 82 -1.14 -5.14 -15.70
CA PRO A 82 -2.37 -5.89 -15.88
C PRO A 82 -3.27 -5.90 -14.62
N ALA A 83 -2.67 -5.82 -13.43
CA ALA A 83 -3.41 -5.69 -12.17
C ALA A 83 -4.17 -4.36 -12.09
N ALA A 84 -3.55 -3.25 -12.50
CA ALA A 84 -4.22 -1.94 -12.55
C ALA A 84 -5.35 -1.91 -13.60
N ALA A 85 -5.15 -2.58 -14.73
CA ALA A 85 -6.19 -2.75 -15.76
C ALA A 85 -7.39 -3.52 -15.18
N ARG A 86 -7.14 -4.65 -14.52
CA ARG A 86 -8.18 -5.46 -13.88
C ARG A 86 -8.89 -4.70 -12.76
N ALA A 87 -8.18 -3.89 -11.98
CA ALA A 87 -8.73 -3.11 -10.88
C ALA A 87 -9.55 -1.89 -11.33
N SER A 88 -9.63 -1.60 -12.64
CA SER A 88 -10.40 -0.49 -13.19
C SER A 88 -11.75 -0.99 -13.72
N SER A 89 -12.85 -0.40 -13.26
CA SER A 89 -14.21 -0.80 -13.66
C SER A 89 -14.90 0.22 -14.57
N LEU A 90 -14.61 1.51 -14.36
CA LEU A 90 -15.11 2.64 -15.12
C LEU A 90 -14.03 3.17 -16.08
N PRO A 91 -14.44 3.75 -17.23
CA PRO A 91 -13.52 4.39 -18.16
C PRO A 91 -12.67 5.49 -17.51
N ALA A 92 -11.53 5.78 -18.14
CA ALA A 92 -10.69 6.91 -17.74
C ALA A 92 -11.50 8.23 -17.66
N GLY A 93 -11.22 9.04 -16.64
CA GLY A 93 -11.93 10.29 -16.36
C GLY A 93 -13.16 10.14 -15.44
N HIS A 94 -13.71 8.92 -15.28
CA HIS A 94 -14.73 8.66 -14.28
C HIS A 94 -14.06 8.25 -12.97
N PRO A 95 -14.19 9.02 -11.88
CA PRO A 95 -13.45 8.74 -10.66
C PRO A 95 -13.90 7.42 -10.03
N GLU A 96 -12.92 6.62 -9.61
CA GLU A 96 -13.12 5.50 -8.68
C GLU A 96 -12.36 5.81 -7.39
N ALA A 97 -12.81 5.28 -6.26
CA ALA A 97 -12.20 5.58 -4.98
C ALA A 97 -12.32 4.39 -4.01
N PHE A 98 -12.65 4.69 -2.76
CA PHE A 98 -12.56 3.77 -1.63
C PHE A 98 -13.47 2.54 -1.80
N HIS A 99 -14.70 2.72 -2.28
CA HIS A 99 -15.64 1.60 -2.45
C HIS A 99 -15.21 0.65 -3.57
N GLU A 100 -14.73 1.18 -4.70
CA GLU A 100 -14.21 0.37 -5.80
C GLU A 100 -12.93 -0.36 -5.39
N ALA A 101 -12.05 0.27 -4.60
CA ALA A 101 -10.86 -0.38 -4.05
C ALA A 101 -11.23 -1.58 -3.16
N PHE A 102 -12.23 -1.46 -2.29
CA PHE A 102 -12.73 -2.59 -1.51
C PHE A 102 -13.39 -3.66 -2.40
N ALA A 103 -14.22 -3.25 -3.37
CA ALA A 103 -14.86 -4.17 -4.30
C ALA A 103 -13.82 -4.99 -5.08
N ASN A 104 -12.67 -4.40 -5.44
CA ASN A 104 -11.57 -5.11 -6.09
C ASN A 104 -11.01 -6.25 -5.24
N VAL A 105 -10.82 -6.04 -3.93
CA VAL A 105 -10.38 -7.08 -2.99
C VAL A 105 -11.40 -8.22 -2.91
N TYR A 106 -12.67 -7.89 -2.71
CA TYR A 106 -13.74 -8.88 -2.63
C TYR A 106 -13.92 -9.67 -3.93
N ARG A 107 -13.83 -9.00 -5.09
CA ARG A 107 -13.91 -9.64 -6.41
C ARG A 107 -12.77 -10.64 -6.60
N ASN A 108 -11.54 -10.26 -6.28
CA ASN A 108 -10.37 -11.14 -6.42
C ASN A 108 -10.48 -12.37 -5.50
N ALA A 109 -10.88 -12.17 -4.25
CA ALA A 109 -11.14 -13.28 -3.33
C ALA A 109 -12.28 -14.20 -3.82
N ALA A 110 -13.40 -13.63 -4.28
CA ALA A 110 -14.55 -14.38 -4.77
C ALA A 110 -14.22 -15.18 -6.04
N ASP A 111 -13.52 -14.59 -6.99
CA ASP A 111 -13.09 -15.28 -8.22
C ASP A 111 -12.12 -16.41 -7.91
N THR A 112 -11.23 -16.22 -6.92
CA THR A 112 -10.36 -17.28 -6.44
C THR A 112 -11.14 -18.44 -5.79
N ILE A 113 -12.12 -18.14 -4.94
CA ILE A 113 -13.00 -19.15 -4.33
C ILE A 113 -13.76 -19.93 -5.42
N ARG A 114 -14.33 -19.24 -6.40
CA ARG A 114 -15.07 -19.86 -7.51
C ARG A 114 -14.20 -20.83 -8.30
N ALA A 115 -12.97 -20.44 -8.65
CA ALA A 115 -12.05 -21.32 -9.36
C ALA A 115 -11.72 -22.57 -8.54
N ARG A 116 -11.47 -22.43 -7.23
CA ARG A 116 -11.21 -23.57 -6.34
C ARG A 116 -12.39 -24.52 -6.23
N LEU A 117 -13.62 -23.99 -6.09
CA LEU A 117 -14.85 -24.79 -6.04
C LEU A 117 -15.11 -25.53 -7.36
N ALA A 118 -14.72 -24.94 -8.48
CA ALA A 118 -14.78 -25.56 -9.81
C ALA A 118 -13.60 -26.52 -10.09
N HIS A 119 -12.73 -26.79 -9.11
CA HIS A 119 -11.50 -27.58 -9.26
C HIS A 119 -10.57 -27.08 -10.37
N SER A 120 -10.62 -25.78 -10.68
CA SER A 120 -9.73 -25.13 -11.64
C SER A 120 -8.67 -24.29 -10.92
N ARG A 121 -7.63 -23.91 -11.67
CA ARG A 121 -6.60 -23.00 -11.15
C ARG A 121 -7.12 -21.56 -11.23
N PRO A 122 -7.09 -20.78 -10.14
CA PRO A 122 -7.42 -19.35 -10.19
C PRO A 122 -6.53 -18.61 -11.18
N ASP A 123 -7.09 -17.59 -11.83
CA ASP A 123 -6.29 -16.61 -12.58
C ASP A 123 -5.24 -15.99 -11.64
N PRO A 124 -3.96 -15.92 -12.01
CA PRO A 124 -2.93 -15.25 -11.20
C PRO A 124 -3.30 -13.84 -10.76
N LEU A 125 -4.01 -13.06 -11.58
CA LEU A 125 -4.47 -11.71 -11.23
C LEU A 125 -5.63 -11.71 -10.22
N ALA A 126 -6.38 -12.80 -10.11
CA ALA A 126 -7.39 -12.96 -9.08
C ALA A 126 -6.79 -13.28 -7.70
N LEU A 127 -5.52 -13.68 -7.63
CA LEU A 127 -4.80 -13.91 -6.38
C LEU A 127 -4.31 -12.62 -5.70
N ASP A 128 -4.52 -11.46 -6.32
CA ASP A 128 -4.13 -10.16 -5.79
C ASP A 128 -5.13 -9.67 -4.73
N TYR A 129 -5.02 -10.21 -3.51
CA TYR A 129 -5.75 -9.78 -2.33
C TYR A 129 -4.95 -10.14 -1.06
N PRO A 130 -5.16 -9.45 0.08
CA PRO A 130 -4.44 -9.73 1.31
C PRO A 130 -4.65 -11.16 1.80
N THR A 131 -3.56 -11.83 2.15
CA THR A 131 -3.51 -13.19 2.67
C THR A 131 -3.34 -13.21 4.19
N VAL A 132 -3.49 -14.39 4.80
CA VAL A 132 -3.20 -14.59 6.23
C VAL A 132 -1.74 -14.25 6.56
N ASP A 133 -0.82 -14.51 5.64
CA ASP A 133 0.60 -14.19 5.82
C ASP A 133 0.85 -12.69 5.82
N ASP A 134 0.09 -11.92 5.05
CA ASP A 134 0.19 -10.46 5.04
C ASP A 134 -0.28 -9.88 6.38
N GLY A 135 -1.36 -10.46 6.93
CA GLY A 135 -1.83 -10.14 8.28
C GLY A 135 -0.81 -10.48 9.37
N LEU A 136 -0.21 -11.67 9.32
CA LEU A 136 0.84 -12.07 10.26
C LEU A 136 2.05 -11.12 10.18
N ARG A 137 2.51 -10.76 8.98
CA ARG A 137 3.60 -9.79 8.80
C ARG A 137 3.28 -8.43 9.43
N GLY A 138 2.04 -7.96 9.30
CA GLY A 138 1.57 -6.73 9.96
C GLY A 138 1.65 -6.83 11.49
N MET A 139 1.19 -7.94 12.08
CA MET A 139 1.27 -8.17 13.52
C MET A 139 2.71 -8.23 14.03
N LEU A 140 3.60 -8.93 13.30
CA LEU A 140 5.02 -9.01 13.64
C LEU A 140 5.71 -7.65 13.56
N PHE A 141 5.34 -6.81 12.58
CA PHE A 141 5.84 -5.45 12.47
C PHE A 141 5.42 -4.60 13.68
N ILE A 142 4.13 -4.62 14.05
CA ILE A 142 3.62 -3.88 15.22
C ILE A 142 4.33 -4.33 16.50
N ALA A 143 4.49 -5.64 16.71
CA ALA A 143 5.18 -6.18 17.88
C ALA A 143 6.63 -5.66 17.97
N ALA A 144 7.38 -5.66 16.85
CA ALA A 144 8.75 -5.17 16.81
C ALA A 144 8.84 -3.64 17.04
N VAL A 145 7.85 -2.86 16.59
CA VAL A 145 7.78 -1.42 16.86
C VAL A 145 7.56 -1.16 18.35
N LEU A 146 6.66 -1.91 19.00
CA LEU A 146 6.41 -1.80 20.44
C LEU A 146 7.63 -2.22 21.28
N GLU A 147 8.31 -3.30 20.88
CA GLU A 147 9.57 -3.73 21.50
C GLU A 147 10.65 -2.64 21.38
N SER A 148 10.83 -2.08 20.18
CA SER A 148 11.74 -0.96 19.94
C SER A 148 11.43 0.24 20.84
N ALA A 149 10.15 0.64 20.92
CA ALA A 149 9.70 1.75 21.75
C ALA A 149 10.03 1.53 23.24
N GLY A 150 9.79 0.31 23.76
CA GLY A 150 10.12 -0.07 25.13
C GLY A 150 11.63 -0.21 25.41
N ALA A 151 12.43 -0.54 24.39
CA ALA A 151 13.87 -0.75 24.50
C ALA A 151 14.72 0.52 24.25
N ASN A 152 14.18 1.70 24.58
CA ASN A 152 14.81 3.00 24.30
C ASN A 152 15.13 3.21 22.80
N ARG A 153 14.17 2.85 21.93
CA ARG A 153 14.19 3.08 20.46
C ARG A 153 15.35 2.39 19.75
N ARG A 154 15.75 1.20 20.23
CA ARG A 154 16.82 0.40 19.62
C ARG A 154 16.34 -0.28 18.35
N TRP A 155 17.26 -0.46 17.40
CA TRP A 155 17.00 -1.27 16.21
C TRP A 155 16.55 -2.67 16.59
N THR A 156 15.32 -3.00 16.20
CA THR A 156 14.68 -4.29 16.50
C THR A 156 14.40 -5.00 15.18
N ARG A 157 14.72 -6.29 15.12
CA ARG A 157 14.50 -7.09 13.92
C ARG A 157 13.04 -7.52 13.87
N VAL A 158 12.37 -7.26 12.74
CA VAL A 158 11.05 -7.85 12.48
C VAL A 158 11.25 -9.35 12.21
N PRO A 159 10.61 -10.25 12.97
CA PRO A 159 10.73 -11.69 12.74
C PRO A 159 10.26 -12.08 11.33
N THR A 160 10.90 -13.07 10.74
CA THR A 160 10.42 -13.74 9.53
C THR A 160 9.69 -15.02 9.91
N ARG A 161 8.65 -15.37 9.17
CA ARG A 161 8.04 -16.71 9.24
C ARG A 161 9.03 -17.78 8.77
#